data_AF-A0A9E0WQV4-F1
#
_entry.id   AF-A0A9E0WQV4-F1
#
_cell.length_a   1.000
_cell.length_b   1.000
_cell.length_c   1.000
_cell.angle_alpha   90.00
_cell.angle_beta   90.00
_cell.angle_gamma   90.00
#
_symmetry.space_group_name_H-M   'P 1'
#
loop_
_entity.id
_entity.type
_entity.pdbx_description
1 polymer ?
#
loop_
_entity_poly.entity_id
_entity_poly.type
_entity_poly.pdbx_seq_one_letter_code
_entity_poly.pdbx_strand_id
1 'polypeptide(L)'
;KTDIFKGHLWYAYEGEWMNWHVLTTDQVSEIIDKNKAKQKVASLEEYAAELIQDTKTDFENVVGQDSLTRFDSPKRNNKRRNNKGKQRRRQKPQNNAKK
;
A
#
# COMPACT_ATOMS: atom_id res chain seq x y z
N LYS A 1 -12.50 20.84 -13.88
CA LYS A 1 -12.64 19.35 -13.87
C LYS A 1 -13.44 18.95 -12.64
N THR A 2 -14.28 17.92 -12.69
CA THR A 2 -15.12 17.49 -11.54
C THR A 2 -14.92 15.99 -11.26
N ASP A 3 -14.76 15.63 -9.99
CA ASP A 3 -14.73 14.25 -9.49
C ASP A 3 -15.99 14.01 -8.65
N ILE A 4 -16.91 13.22 -9.21
CA ILE A 4 -18.22 12.93 -8.61
C ILE A 4 -18.16 11.93 -7.46
N PHE A 5 -17.10 11.13 -7.36
CA PHE A 5 -16.97 10.13 -6.30
C PHE A 5 -16.44 10.76 -5.01
N LYS A 6 -15.50 11.70 -5.16
CA LYS A 6 -14.95 12.44 -4.03
C LYS A 6 -15.67 13.76 -3.78
N GLY A 7 -16.53 14.21 -4.69
CA GLY A 7 -17.20 15.52 -4.59
C GLY A 7 -16.24 16.71 -4.69
N HIS A 8 -15.13 16.55 -5.42
CA HIS A 8 -14.10 17.58 -5.58
C HIS A 8 -14.21 18.25 -6.95
N LEU A 9 -14.08 19.58 -6.96
CA LEU A 9 -14.10 20.42 -8.15
C LEU A 9 -12.80 21.19 -8.28
N TRP A 10 -12.29 21.27 -9.50
CA TRP A 10 -11.05 21.94 -9.84
C TRP A 10 -11.37 23.26 -10.54
N TYR A 11 -11.00 24.36 -9.89
CA TYR A 11 -11.19 25.74 -10.36
C TYR A 11 -9.83 26.42 -10.55
N ALA A 12 -9.78 27.36 -11.48
CA ALA A 12 -8.62 28.22 -11.71
C ALA A 12 -9.13 29.64 -12.01
N TYR A 13 -8.32 30.65 -11.68
CA TYR A 13 -8.63 32.02 -12.07
C TYR A 13 -8.38 32.24 -13.56
N GLU A 14 -9.11 33.19 -14.14
CA GLU A 14 -8.92 33.59 -15.53
C GLU A 14 -7.51 34.18 -15.70
N GLY A 15 -6.68 33.56 -16.55
CA GLY A 15 -5.28 33.92 -16.75
C GLY A 15 -4.28 33.07 -15.96
N GLU A 16 -4.71 32.36 -14.91
CA GLU A 16 -3.87 31.47 -14.09
C GLU A 16 -4.24 29.99 -14.25
N TRP A 17 -4.31 29.53 -15.51
CA TRP A 17 -4.53 28.13 -15.90
C TRP A 17 -3.50 27.12 -15.36
N MET A 18 -2.41 27.60 -14.78
CA MET A 18 -1.36 26.77 -14.17
C MET A 18 -1.63 26.49 -12.67
N ASN A 19 -2.42 27.34 -12.01
CA ASN A 19 -2.78 27.21 -10.60
C ASN A 19 -4.19 26.64 -10.47
N TRP A 20 -4.27 25.38 -10.07
CA TRP A 20 -5.54 24.69 -9.86
C TRP A 20 -5.87 24.63 -8.38
N HIS A 21 -7.04 25.15 -8.02
CA HIS A 21 -7.61 25.08 -6.68
C HIS A 21 -8.64 23.96 -6.63
N VAL A 22 -8.48 23.07 -5.66
CA VAL A 22 -9.42 21.98 -5.42
C VAL A 22 -10.38 22.40 -4.31
N LEU A 23 -11.68 22.34 -4.58
CA LEU A 23 -12.75 22.74 -3.68
C LEU A 23 -13.76 21.61 -3.53
N THR A 24 -14.43 21.53 -2.39
CA THR A 24 -15.54 20.60 -2.20
C THR A 24 -16.83 21.15 -2.79
N THR A 25 -17.80 20.25 -3.02
CA THR A 25 -19.10 20.65 -3.58
C THR A 25 -19.84 21.63 -2.66
N ASP A 26 -19.73 21.45 -1.34
CA ASP A 26 -20.37 22.32 -0.35
C ASP A 26 -19.78 23.74 -0.37
N GLN A 27 -18.44 23.84 -0.39
CA GLN A 27 -17.74 25.12 -0.51
C GLN A 27 -18.14 25.87 -1.80
N VAL A 28 -18.24 25.14 -2.92
CA VAL A 28 -18.64 25.72 -4.20
C VAL A 28 -20.07 26.24 -4.16
N SER A 29 -21.00 25.49 -3.54
CA SER A 29 -22.38 25.96 -3.37
C SER A 29 -22.44 27.24 -2.54
N GLU A 30 -21.70 27.28 -1.43
CA GLU A 30 -21.63 28.46 -0.57
C GLU A 30 -21.06 29.68 -1.30
N ILE A 31 -19.99 29.49 -2.08
CA ILE A 31 -19.40 30.55 -2.91
C ILE A 31 -20.41 31.05 -3.94
N ILE A 32 -21.15 30.15 -4.60
CA ILE A 32 -22.18 30.52 -5.57
C ILE A 32 -23.29 31.34 -4.90
N ASP A 33 -23.74 30.95 -3.71
CA ASP A 33 -24.81 31.64 -3.00
C ASP A 33 -24.37 33.01 -2.48
N LYS A 34 -23.14 33.13 -1.94
CA LYS A 34 -22.53 34.43 -1.59
C LYS A 34 -22.36 35.34 -2.81
N ASN A 35 -21.95 34.79 -3.96
CA ASN A 35 -21.84 35.53 -5.22
C ASN A 35 -23.20 36.03 -5.72
N LYS A 36 -24.27 35.22 -5.61
CA LYS A 36 -25.65 35.66 -5.91
C LYS A 36 -26.07 36.81 -4.99
N ALA A 37 -25.67 36.78 -3.72
CA ALA A 37 -25.90 37.85 -2.76
C ALA A 37 -25.00 39.09 -2.98
N LYS A 38 -24.14 39.09 -4.02
CA LYS A 38 -23.14 40.14 -4.31
C LYS A 38 -22.19 40.43 -3.15
N GLN A 39 -22.01 39.47 -2.25
CA GLN A 39 -21.04 39.56 -1.17
C GLN A 39 -19.69 39.08 -1.69
N LYS A 40 -18.63 39.81 -1.33
CA LYS A 40 -17.27 39.39 -1.67
C LYS A 40 -16.96 38.13 -0.88
N VAL A 41 -16.75 37.03 -1.60
CA VAL A 41 -16.25 35.78 -1.03
C VAL A 41 -14.77 35.92 -0.71
N ALA A 42 -14.31 35.17 0.29
CA ALA A 42 -12.88 34.90 0.49
C ALA A 42 -12.27 34.29 -0.80
N SER A 43 -10.96 34.47 -0.97
CA SER A 43 -10.25 33.97 -2.15
C SER A 43 -10.36 32.44 -2.25
N LEU A 44 -10.37 31.90 -3.47
CA LEU A 44 -10.43 30.44 -3.69
C LEU A 44 -9.25 29.70 -3.03
N GLU A 45 -8.12 30.40 -2.87
CA GLU A 45 -6.92 29.92 -2.17
C GLU A 45 -7.18 29.58 -0.70
N GLU A 46 -8.01 30.36 -0.01
CA GLU A 46 -8.28 30.18 1.43
C GLU A 46 -9.09 28.90 1.65
N TYR A 47 -10.15 28.71 0.86
CA TYR A 47 -10.96 27.49 0.89
C TYR A 47 -10.18 26.23 0.48
N ALA A 48 -9.24 26.37 -0.46
CA ALA A 48 -8.37 25.26 -0.87
C ALA A 48 -7.32 24.92 0.20
N ALA A 49 -6.81 25.93 0.93
CA ALA A 49 -5.85 25.72 2.02
C ALA A 49 -6.51 25.04 3.24
N GLU A 50 -7.75 25.41 3.57
CA GLU A 50 -8.56 24.75 4.61
C GLU A 50 -8.74 23.26 4.30
N LEU A 51 -9.00 22.91 3.03
CA LEU A 51 -9.14 21.51 2.60
C LEU A 51 -7.85 20.69 2.80
N ILE A 52 -6.68 21.31 2.58
CA ILE A 52 -5.38 20.66 2.82
C ILE A 52 -5.14 20.46 4.32
N GLN A 53 -5.64 21.37 5.15
CA GLN A 53 -5.51 21.28 6.60
C GLN A 53 -6.38 20.15 7.17
N ASP A 54 -7.59 19.97 6.63
CA ASP A 54 -8.52 18.91 7.03
C ASP A 54 -8.14 17.51 6.49
N THR A 55 -7.41 17.44 5.36
CA THR A 55 -6.91 16.18 4.80
C THR A 55 -5.67 15.61 5.52
N LYS A 56 -5.29 16.18 6.68
CA LYS A 56 -4.37 15.53 7.63
C LYS A 56 -5.06 14.39 8.38
N THR A 57 -5.47 13.35 7.66
CA THR A 57 -5.99 12.12 8.26
C THR A 57 -5.29 10.92 7.64
N ASP A 58 -4.34 10.39 8.40
CA ASP A 58 -4.24 8.97 8.75
C ASP A 58 -4.11 7.97 7.60
N PHE A 59 -3.05 8.08 6.81
CA PHE A 59 -2.53 6.90 6.11
C PHE A 59 -1.68 6.04 7.05
N GLU A 60 -2.28 5.55 8.14
CA GLU A 60 -1.83 4.35 8.85
C GLU A 60 -2.59 3.13 8.30
N ASN A 61 -2.69 3.00 6.98
CA ASN A 61 -3.14 1.75 6.38
C ASN A 61 -1.96 0.81 6.29
N VAL A 62 -1.81 0.03 7.36
CA VAL A 62 -0.93 -1.12 7.56
C VAL A 62 -1.21 -2.19 6.50
N VAL A 63 -0.79 -1.97 5.25
CA VAL A 63 -0.86 -2.99 4.20
C VAL A 63 0.54 -3.22 3.68
N GLY A 64 1.27 -4.07 4.38
CA GLY A 64 2.62 -4.47 3.98
C GLY A 64 3.68 -4.28 5.05
N GLN A 65 3.36 -4.51 6.33
CA GLN A 65 4.37 -4.87 7.32
C GLN A 65 4.87 -6.32 7.06
N ASP A 66 5.19 -6.62 5.79
CA ASP A 66 5.93 -7.81 5.42
C ASP A 66 7.37 -7.53 5.84
N SER A 67 7.73 -8.01 7.03
CA SER A 67 9.01 -7.79 7.68
C SER A 67 10.17 -7.77 6.68
N LEU A 68 10.93 -6.67 6.71
CA LEU A 68 12.09 -6.39 5.84
C LEU A 68 13.15 -7.51 5.83
N THR A 69 13.09 -8.42 6.80
CA THR A 69 13.97 -9.57 6.97
C THR A 69 13.44 -10.87 6.35
N ARG A 70 12.40 -10.85 5.49
CA ARG A 70 11.88 -12.06 4.82
C ARG A 70 12.95 -12.86 4.05
N PHE A 71 14.06 -12.20 3.71
CA PHE A 71 15.20 -12.78 3.00
C PHE A 71 16.43 -13.05 3.89
N ASP A 72 16.40 -12.73 5.17
CA ASP A 72 17.56 -12.80 6.07
C ASP A 72 17.75 -14.19 6.70
N SER A 73 16.79 -15.10 6.47
CA SER A 73 16.89 -16.47 6.95
C SER A 73 17.83 -17.28 6.05
N PRO A 74 19.01 -17.74 6.53
CA PRO A 74 19.86 -18.60 5.72
C PRO A 74 19.11 -19.89 5.36
N LYS A 75 19.08 -20.20 4.06
CA LYS A 75 18.44 -21.39 3.47
C LYS A 75 18.80 -22.62 4.31
N ARG A 76 17.82 -23.24 4.97
CA ARG A 76 18.03 -24.50 5.72
C ARG A 76 18.64 -25.52 4.78
N ASN A 77 19.95 -25.76 4.93
CA ASN A 77 20.64 -26.84 4.26
C ASN A 77 19.96 -28.14 4.67
N ASN A 78 19.18 -28.73 3.76
CA ASN A 78 18.66 -30.08 3.89
C ASN A 78 19.85 -31.03 3.94
N LYS A 79 20.39 -31.22 5.15
CA LYS A 79 21.41 -32.20 5.46
C LYS A 79 20.75 -33.54 5.21
N ARG A 80 20.93 -34.09 4.01
CA ARG A 80 20.51 -35.45 3.63
C ARG A 80 21.06 -36.40 4.70
N ARG A 81 20.25 -36.71 5.70
CA ARG A 81 20.58 -37.68 6.75
C ARG A 81 20.36 -39.06 6.15
N ASN A 82 21.46 -39.80 6.05
CA ASN A 82 21.60 -41.25 6.10
C ASN A 82 20.52 -42.10 5.41
N ASN A 83 21.00 -42.96 4.51
CA ASN A 83 20.83 -44.37 4.82
C ASN A 83 22.14 -45.12 4.55
N LYS A 84 22.85 -45.40 5.66
CA LYS A 84 23.90 -46.41 5.71
C LYS A 84 23.29 -47.72 5.24
N GLY A 85 23.66 -48.15 4.04
CA GLY A 85 23.51 -49.53 3.59
C GLY A 85 24.35 -50.45 4.47
N LYS A 86 23.89 -50.71 5.69
CA LYS A 86 24.25 -51.90 6.45
C LYS A 86 23.66 -53.07 5.67
N GLN A 87 24.41 -53.58 4.71
CA GLN A 87 24.16 -54.90 4.13
C GLN A 87 24.28 -55.90 5.28
N ARG A 88 23.12 -56.19 5.84
CA ARG A 88 22.88 -57.21 6.83
C ARG A 88 23.13 -58.56 6.17
N ARG A 89 23.92 -59.38 6.87
CA ARG A 89 23.70 -60.82 7.04
C ARG A 89 23.86 -61.70 5.78
N ARG A 90 25.05 -62.25 5.63
CA ARG A 90 25.21 -63.68 5.31
C ARG A 90 26.08 -64.34 6.39
N GLN A 91 25.46 -64.59 7.54
CA GLN A 91 25.75 -65.75 8.38
C GLN A 91 24.95 -66.90 7.74
N LYS A 92 25.40 -68.15 7.61
CA LYS A 92 26.42 -68.93 8.33
C LYS A 92 26.68 -70.26 7.54
N PRO A 93 27.45 -71.24 8.06
CA PRO A 93 28.40 -72.07 7.33
C PRO A 93 27.82 -73.42 6.87
N GLN A 94 28.52 -74.12 5.97
CA GLN A 94 28.45 -75.59 5.91
C GLN A 94 29.86 -76.18 5.76
N ASN A 95 30.32 -76.76 6.85
CA ASN A 95 31.39 -77.74 6.89
C ASN A 95 30.88 -79.10 6.36
N ASN A 96 31.83 -79.89 5.84
CA ASN A 96 31.82 -81.34 5.57
C ASN A 96 31.57 -81.79 4.13
N ALA A 97 32.64 -82.24 3.46
CA ALA A 97 32.71 -83.57 2.87
C ALA A 97 34.19 -84.01 2.70
N LYS A 98 34.46 -85.26 3.08
CA LYS A 98 35.74 -85.94 3.17
C LYS A 98 36.33 -86.28 1.78
N LYS A 99 37.66 -86.27 1.65
CA LYS A 99 38.45 -87.42 1.19
C LYS A 99 39.91 -87.23 1.57
#